data_AF-A0A378VXR8-F1
#
_entry.id   AF-A0A378VXR8-F1
#
_cell.length_a   1.000
_cell.length_b   1.000
_cell.length_c   1.000
_cell.angle_alpha   90.00
_cell.angle_beta   90.00
_cell.angle_gamma   90.00
#
_symmetry.space_group_name_H-M   'P 1'
#
loop_
_entity.id
_entity.type
_entity.pdbx_description
1 polymer ?
#
loop_
_entity_poly.entity_id
_entity_poly.type
_entity_poly.pdbx_seq_one_letter_code
_entity_poly.pdbx_strand_id
1 'polypeptide(L)'
;MYSLLPRSAIGQNITTYFNMITGPRRSEELDGPQEMHLVLLDNGRSQAYAEDQMRRTLQCIRCGACMNHCPVYTRIGGAAYGTTYPGPIGEIISPHLLGLDATRDLPTACTMCGACVEVCPVRIPITEQMQRLRVEAQRSPTETVPHPIRGQGASHTFGEQMAWRTFNGIFSGSKTYRAFGWAATKFRNLTPRKQLGWTQNRVPMKPAKKTLHELMAEKMRQKEQA
;
A
#
# COMPACT_ATOMS: atom_id res chain seq x y z
N MET A 1 17.88 10.56 20.12
CA MET A 1 17.44 9.16 19.89
C MET A 1 16.93 8.49 21.16
N TYR A 2 17.67 8.57 22.27
CA TYR A 2 17.28 8.08 23.61
C TYR A 2 15.85 8.46 24.06
N SER A 3 15.43 9.71 23.86
CA SER A 3 14.10 10.18 24.27
C SER A 3 12.97 9.82 23.30
N LEU A 4 13.30 9.41 22.07
CA LEU A 4 12.34 9.25 20.99
C LEU A 4 11.96 7.78 20.80
N LEU A 5 12.94 6.89 20.67
CA LEU A 5 12.70 5.50 20.31
C LEU A 5 11.91 4.74 21.40
N PRO A 6 12.31 4.72 22.69
CA PRO A 6 11.59 3.97 23.73
C PRO A 6 10.16 4.49 23.95
N ARG A 7 9.98 5.82 23.92
CA ARG A 7 8.67 6.45 24.08
C ARG A 7 7.74 6.13 22.91
N SER A 8 8.22 6.22 21.67
CA SER A 8 7.40 5.91 20.50
C SER A 8 7.14 4.41 20.35
N ALA A 9 8.06 3.55 20.78
CA ALA A 9 7.92 2.10 20.64
C ALA A 9 6.95 1.50 21.66
N ILE A 10 7.21 1.76 22.95
CA ILE A 10 6.59 1.06 24.08
C ILE A 10 6.12 2.02 25.18
N GLY A 11 6.18 3.33 24.97
CA GLY A 11 5.73 4.33 25.94
C GLY A 11 6.62 4.45 27.18
N GLN A 12 7.82 3.87 27.18
CA GLN A 12 8.73 3.90 28.33
C GLN A 12 9.76 5.04 28.24
N ASN A 13 10.24 5.49 29.40
CA ASN A 13 11.30 6.50 29.47
C ASN A 13 12.65 5.97 28.97
N ILE A 14 12.95 4.69 29.25
CA ILE A 14 14.14 3.98 28.79
C ILE A 14 13.77 2.52 28.51
N THR A 15 14.46 1.88 27.56
CA THR A 15 14.31 0.46 27.24
C THR A 15 15.20 -0.39 28.15
N THR A 16 14.92 -1.69 28.28
CA THR A 16 15.72 -2.65 29.07
C THR A 16 17.17 -2.75 28.59
N TYR A 17 17.42 -2.52 27.30
CA TYR A 17 18.76 -2.57 26.71
C TYR A 17 18.92 -1.49 25.65
N PHE A 18 19.92 -0.62 25.84
CA PHE A 18 20.30 0.43 24.90
C PHE A 18 21.81 0.44 24.76
N ASN A 19 22.32 0.11 23.57
CA ASN A 19 23.75 0.10 23.29
C ASN A 19 24.09 1.26 22.35
N MET A 20 25.10 2.05 22.72
CA MET A 20 25.58 3.19 21.95
C MET A 20 27.07 2.99 21.65
N ILE A 21 27.38 2.63 20.41
CA ILE A 21 28.74 2.40 19.94
C ILE A 21 29.19 3.67 19.21
N THR A 22 30.15 4.39 19.79
CA THR A 22 30.71 5.63 19.23
C THR A 22 32.09 5.45 18.59
N GLY A 23 32.69 4.26 18.76
CA GLY A 23 34.02 3.94 18.27
C GLY A 23 34.63 2.74 19.02
N PRO A 24 35.90 2.41 18.74
CA PRO A 24 36.69 1.55 19.61
C PRO A 24 36.90 2.22 20.98
N ARG A 25 37.11 1.39 22.00
CA ARG A 25 37.34 1.81 23.39
C ARG A 25 38.56 2.71 23.51
N ARG A 26 38.40 3.83 24.23
CA ARG A 26 39.51 4.72 24.59
C ARG A 26 40.23 4.25 25.84
N SER A 27 41.43 4.78 26.09
CA SER A 27 42.27 4.41 27.23
C SER A 27 41.59 4.58 28.59
N GLU A 28 40.77 5.63 28.71
CA GLU A 28 40.05 6.07 29.91
C GLU A 28 38.68 5.38 30.09
N GLU A 29 38.23 4.62 29.09
CA GLU A 29 36.96 3.92 29.11
C GLU A 29 37.13 2.50 29.70
N LEU A 30 36.25 2.13 30.63
CA LEU A 30 36.32 0.84 31.33
C LEU A 30 35.84 -0.33 30.46
N ASP A 31 34.97 -0.10 29.49
CA ASP A 31 34.33 -1.11 28.65
C ASP A 31 34.23 -0.63 27.18
N GLY A 32 34.21 -1.57 26.24
CA GLY A 32 34.11 -1.32 24.81
C GLY A 32 35.01 -2.22 23.95
N PRO A 33 34.76 -2.30 22.64
CA PRO A 33 35.55 -3.13 21.74
C PRO A 33 36.92 -2.52 21.46
N GLN A 34 37.97 -3.34 21.28
CA GLN A 34 39.30 -2.85 20.89
C GLN A 34 39.32 -2.28 19.46
N GLU A 35 38.50 -2.83 18.57
CA GLU A 35 38.38 -2.41 17.19
C GLU A 35 36.89 -2.29 16.79
N MET A 36 36.59 -1.37 15.87
CA MET A 36 35.26 -1.21 15.31
C MET A 36 35.35 -1.25 13.78
N HIS A 37 34.69 -2.24 13.18
CA HIS A 37 34.61 -2.42 11.73
C HIS A 37 33.19 -2.09 11.26
N LEU A 38 33.03 -1.10 10.37
CA LEU A 38 31.74 -0.72 9.79
C LEU A 38 31.61 -1.25 8.37
N VAL A 39 30.75 -2.25 8.16
CA VAL A 39 30.44 -2.80 6.83
C VAL A 39 29.12 -2.22 6.34
N LEU A 40 29.16 -1.41 5.27
CA LEU A 40 27.97 -0.84 4.65
C LEU A 40 27.58 -1.66 3.41
N LEU A 41 26.52 -2.46 3.53
CA LEU A 41 25.97 -3.23 2.41
C LEU A 41 24.85 -2.46 1.71
N ASP A 42 24.94 -2.18 0.41
CA ASP A 42 23.87 -1.41 -0.24
C ASP A 42 22.50 -2.09 -0.08
N ASN A 43 22.38 -3.36 -0.46
CA ASN A 43 21.17 -4.17 -0.29
C ASN A 43 19.88 -3.42 -0.71
N GLY A 44 19.89 -2.72 -1.85
CA GLY A 44 18.75 -1.97 -2.37
C GLY A 44 18.58 -0.55 -1.80
N ARG A 45 19.46 -0.11 -0.89
CA ARG A 45 19.41 1.26 -0.33
C ARG A 45 19.66 2.33 -1.38
N SER A 46 20.56 2.11 -2.33
CA SER A 46 20.84 3.06 -3.41
C SER A 46 19.63 3.28 -4.31
N GLN A 47 18.83 2.22 -4.57
CA GLN A 47 17.56 2.35 -5.30
C GLN A 47 16.55 3.19 -4.52
N ALA A 48 16.36 2.92 -3.23
CA ALA A 48 15.46 3.72 -2.39
C ALA A 48 15.96 5.18 -2.24
N TYR A 49 17.27 5.39 -2.22
CA TYR A 49 17.89 6.70 -2.10
C TYR A 49 17.74 7.55 -3.38
N ALA A 50 17.63 6.95 -4.55
CA ALA A 50 17.59 7.67 -5.82
C ALA A 50 16.38 8.61 -5.94
N GLU A 51 15.22 8.21 -5.40
CA GLU A 51 13.98 8.98 -5.46
C GLU A 51 13.69 9.66 -4.11
N ASP A 52 13.39 10.97 -4.13
CA ASP A 52 13.13 11.77 -2.92
C ASP A 52 12.04 11.18 -2.03
N GLN A 53 10.96 10.68 -2.65
CA GLN A 53 9.85 10.08 -1.94
C GLN A 53 10.25 8.78 -1.23
N MET A 54 11.01 7.90 -1.88
CA MET A 54 11.46 6.63 -1.28
C MET A 54 12.58 6.82 -0.26
N ARG A 55 13.46 7.81 -0.48
CA ARG A 55 14.61 8.10 0.39
C ARG A 55 14.20 8.34 1.83
N ARG A 56 13.01 8.91 2.06
CA ARG A 56 12.47 9.15 3.41
C ARG A 56 12.36 7.87 4.25
N THR A 57 12.14 6.71 3.66
CA THR A 57 12.09 5.42 4.39
C THR A 57 13.42 5.11 5.09
N LEU A 58 14.55 5.56 4.52
CA LEU A 58 15.88 5.33 5.08
C LEU A 58 16.12 6.10 6.40
N GLN A 59 15.21 7.02 6.77
CA GLN A 59 15.21 7.71 8.06
C GLN A 59 14.55 6.87 9.18
N CYS A 60 14.04 5.68 8.86
CA CYS A 60 13.38 4.82 9.82
C CYS A 60 14.33 4.41 10.96
N ILE A 61 13.97 4.79 12.17
CA ILE A 61 14.69 4.42 13.41
C ILE A 61 14.22 3.10 14.03
N ARG A 62 13.40 2.32 13.29
CA ARG A 62 12.83 1.04 13.72
C ARG A 62 12.13 1.07 15.10
N CYS A 63 11.44 2.17 15.42
CA CYS A 63 10.71 2.29 16.69
C CYS A 63 9.47 1.39 16.78
N GLY A 64 8.92 0.89 15.67
CA GLY A 64 7.75 0.00 15.68
C GLY A 64 6.39 0.69 15.91
N ALA A 65 6.34 2.01 16.15
CA ALA A 65 5.09 2.76 16.33
C ALA A 65 4.08 2.52 15.19
N CYS A 66 4.56 2.50 13.94
CA CYS A 66 3.72 2.24 12.77
C CYS A 66 3.10 0.84 12.77
N MET A 67 3.78 -0.17 13.32
CA MET A 67 3.26 -1.54 13.40
C MET A 67 2.13 -1.62 14.42
N ASN A 68 2.33 -1.01 15.60
CA ASN A 68 1.37 -1.02 16.70
C ASN A 68 0.04 -0.33 16.32
N HIS A 69 0.08 0.66 15.42
CA HIS A 69 -1.11 1.39 14.97
C HIS A 69 -1.66 0.89 13.62
N CYS A 70 -1.00 -0.08 12.98
CA CYS A 70 -1.47 -0.62 11.72
C CYS A 70 -2.62 -1.62 11.98
N PRO A 71 -3.84 -1.37 11.45
CA PRO A 71 -4.97 -2.27 11.65
C PRO A 71 -4.79 -3.62 10.93
N VAL A 72 -3.96 -3.68 9.89
CA VAL A 72 -3.65 -4.92 9.18
C VAL A 72 -2.72 -5.76 10.05
N TYR A 73 -1.55 -5.21 10.40
CA TYR A 73 -0.55 -5.89 11.21
C TYR A 73 -1.11 -6.40 12.55
N THR A 74 -1.89 -5.58 13.26
CA THR A 74 -2.49 -5.97 14.56
C THR A 74 -3.50 -7.11 14.46
N ARG A 75 -4.04 -7.39 13.27
CA ARG A 75 -5.03 -8.45 13.03
C ARG A 75 -4.42 -9.74 12.51
N ILE A 76 -3.44 -9.65 11.60
CA ILE A 76 -2.86 -10.83 10.93
C ILE A 76 -1.48 -11.22 11.46
N GLY A 77 -0.83 -10.33 12.23
CA GLY A 77 0.53 -10.53 12.74
C GLY A 77 1.62 -10.41 11.67
N GLY A 78 2.87 -10.55 12.11
CA GLY A 78 4.03 -10.38 11.22
C GLY A 78 4.26 -11.55 10.24
N ALA A 79 3.87 -12.77 10.58
CA ALA A 79 4.12 -13.95 9.75
C ALA A 79 3.41 -13.89 8.38
N ALA A 80 2.21 -13.27 8.33
CA ALA A 80 1.43 -13.13 7.11
C ALA A 80 2.09 -12.23 6.06
N TYR A 81 3.10 -11.45 6.44
CA TYR A 81 3.87 -10.59 5.52
C TYR A 81 4.90 -11.37 4.70
N GLY A 82 5.27 -12.59 5.10
CA GLY A 82 6.19 -13.44 4.32
C GLY A 82 7.61 -12.90 4.16
N THR A 83 8.01 -11.85 4.90
CA THR A 83 9.35 -11.30 4.89
C THR A 83 9.88 -11.10 6.31
N THR A 84 11.19 -10.89 6.44
CA THR A 84 11.85 -10.63 7.73
C THR A 84 11.46 -9.29 8.34
N TYR A 85 10.95 -8.36 7.54
CA TYR A 85 10.54 -7.03 7.97
C TYR A 85 9.02 -6.90 7.81
N PRO A 86 8.25 -6.98 8.90
CA PRO A 86 6.80 -6.89 8.80
C PRO A 86 6.29 -5.45 8.99
N GLY A 87 4.97 -5.30 8.83
CA GLY A 87 4.25 -4.06 9.04
C GLY A 87 4.54 -2.98 7.99
N PRO A 88 4.12 -1.73 8.23
CA PRO A 88 4.13 -0.71 7.18
C PRO A 88 5.53 -0.36 6.63
N ILE A 89 6.57 -0.36 7.47
CA ILE A 89 7.95 -0.16 6.96
C ILE A 89 8.40 -1.36 6.14
N GLY A 90 8.07 -2.57 6.60
CA GLY A 90 8.33 -3.82 5.93
C GLY A 90 7.79 -3.88 4.50
N GLU A 91 6.54 -3.46 4.34
CA GLU A 91 5.86 -3.34 3.04
C GLU A 91 6.59 -2.40 2.05
N ILE A 92 7.31 -1.38 2.54
CA ILE A 92 8.09 -0.45 1.69
C ILE A 92 9.49 -0.98 1.37
N ILE A 93 10.21 -1.51 2.37
CA ILE A 93 11.59 -1.94 2.16
C ILE A 93 11.67 -3.28 1.43
N SER A 94 10.69 -4.17 1.61
CA SER A 94 10.72 -5.50 0.99
C SER A 94 10.79 -5.44 -0.55
N PRO A 95 10.04 -4.56 -1.26
CA PRO A 95 10.24 -4.33 -2.69
C PRO A 95 11.67 -3.94 -3.09
N HIS A 96 12.36 -3.11 -2.31
CA HIS A 96 13.76 -2.77 -2.58
C HIS A 96 14.72 -3.94 -2.33
N LEU A 97 14.43 -4.78 -1.33
CA LEU A 97 15.24 -5.94 -0.94
C LEU A 97 15.04 -7.14 -1.86
N LEU A 98 13.80 -7.42 -2.28
CA LEU A 98 13.36 -8.66 -2.92
C LEU A 98 12.79 -8.44 -4.33
N GLY A 99 12.52 -7.19 -4.71
CA GLY A 99 11.82 -6.86 -5.95
C GLY A 99 10.31 -7.01 -5.81
N LEU A 100 9.58 -6.27 -6.64
CA LEU A 100 8.11 -6.28 -6.68
C LEU A 100 7.54 -7.63 -7.15
N ASP A 101 8.26 -8.42 -7.95
CA ASP A 101 7.78 -9.75 -8.37
C ASP A 101 7.45 -10.65 -7.17
N ALA A 102 8.29 -10.61 -6.12
CA ALA A 102 8.11 -11.39 -4.91
C ALA A 102 7.25 -10.69 -3.84
N THR A 103 6.97 -9.39 -3.99
CA THR A 103 6.40 -8.55 -2.92
C THR A 103 5.21 -7.69 -3.34
N ARG A 104 4.70 -7.85 -4.56
CA ARG A 104 3.60 -7.05 -5.13
C ARG A 104 2.33 -6.99 -4.28
N ASP A 105 2.08 -8.02 -3.48
CA ASP A 105 0.90 -8.10 -2.59
C ASP A 105 1.09 -7.29 -1.30
N LEU A 106 2.33 -6.96 -0.92
CA LEU A 106 2.61 -6.21 0.30
C LEU A 106 2.05 -4.79 0.25
N PRO A 107 2.37 -3.95 -0.77
CA PRO A 107 1.80 -2.61 -0.83
C PRO A 107 0.28 -2.63 -0.96
N THR A 108 -0.32 -3.65 -1.59
CA THR A 108 -1.78 -3.74 -1.81
C THR A 108 -2.55 -4.16 -0.56
N ALA A 109 -1.90 -4.83 0.40
CA ALA A 109 -2.48 -5.17 1.70
C ALA A 109 -2.81 -3.94 2.58
N CYS A 110 -2.10 -2.82 2.39
CA CYS A 110 -2.33 -1.58 3.14
C CYS A 110 -3.76 -1.01 2.95
N THR A 111 -4.43 -0.62 4.03
CA THR A 111 -5.78 0.00 3.95
C THR A 111 -5.75 1.50 3.62
N MET A 112 -4.56 2.11 3.52
CA MET A 112 -4.37 3.54 3.30
C MET A 112 -5.02 4.43 4.38
N CYS A 113 -5.17 3.92 5.60
CA CYS A 113 -5.82 4.66 6.70
C CYS A 113 -5.00 5.82 7.30
N GLY A 114 -3.70 5.91 7.03
CA GLY A 114 -2.85 7.03 7.46
C GLY A 114 -2.36 7.00 8.92
N ALA A 115 -2.86 6.10 9.78
CA ALA A 115 -2.48 6.04 11.19
C ALA A 115 -0.97 5.89 11.42
N CYS A 116 -0.27 5.13 10.56
CA CYS A 116 1.18 4.96 10.63
C CYS A 116 1.97 6.24 10.35
N VAL A 117 1.41 7.16 9.56
CA VAL A 117 2.02 8.46 9.23
C VAL A 117 1.89 9.41 10.41
N GLU A 118 0.69 9.46 11.01
CA GLU A 118 0.39 10.32 12.16
C GLU A 118 1.30 10.04 13.36
N VAL A 119 1.54 8.76 13.65
CA VAL A 119 2.34 8.33 14.81
C VAL A 119 3.85 8.28 14.53
N CYS A 120 4.29 8.52 13.29
CA CYS A 120 5.69 8.36 12.92
C CYS A 120 6.54 9.51 13.51
N PRO A 121 7.47 9.25 14.45
CA PRO A 121 8.25 10.31 15.10
C PRO A 121 9.24 10.99 14.16
N VAL A 122 9.56 10.35 13.02
CA VAL A 122 10.47 10.85 11.98
C VAL A 122 9.74 11.24 10.69
N ARG A 123 8.39 11.30 10.73
CA ARG A 123 7.53 11.83 9.66
C ARG A 123 7.75 11.20 8.28
N ILE A 124 7.85 9.86 8.23
CA ILE A 124 7.93 9.13 6.96
C ILE A 124 6.54 9.12 6.30
N PRO A 125 6.42 9.50 5.01
CA PRO A 125 5.14 9.52 4.29
C PRO A 125 4.74 8.12 3.80
N ILE A 126 4.51 7.20 4.75
CA ILE A 126 4.33 5.76 4.49
C ILE A 126 3.22 5.50 3.46
N THR A 127 2.05 6.13 3.60
CA THR A 127 0.92 5.90 2.68
C THR A 127 1.22 6.35 1.26
N GLU A 128 1.90 7.48 1.08
CA GLU A 128 2.29 7.94 -0.26
C GLU A 128 3.28 6.95 -0.89
N GLN A 129 4.24 6.45 -0.09
CA GLN A 129 5.20 5.45 -0.56
C GLN A 129 4.50 4.13 -0.95
N MET A 130 3.48 3.70 -0.20
CA MET A 130 2.65 2.55 -0.60
C MET A 130 1.95 2.79 -1.93
N GLN A 131 1.33 3.96 -2.11
CA GLN A 131 0.67 4.30 -3.36
C GLN A 131 1.66 4.27 -4.52
N ARG A 132 2.85 4.84 -4.32
CA ARG A 132 3.93 4.88 -5.30
C ARG A 132 4.39 3.48 -5.71
N LEU A 133 4.48 2.54 -4.77
CA LEU A 133 4.79 1.13 -5.02
C LEU A 133 3.66 0.40 -5.76
N ARG A 134 2.39 0.68 -5.43
CA ARG A 134 1.23 0.13 -6.17
C ARG A 134 1.22 0.60 -7.62
N VAL A 135 1.57 1.86 -7.85
CA VAL A 135 1.71 2.40 -9.21
C VAL A 135 2.82 1.65 -9.95
N GLU A 136 3.99 1.43 -9.33
CA GLU A 136 5.05 0.67 -10.00
C GLU A 136 4.69 -0.78 -10.29
N ALA A 137 3.96 -1.44 -9.40
CA ALA A 137 3.49 -2.79 -9.66
C ALA A 137 2.57 -2.87 -10.89
N GLN A 138 1.81 -1.81 -11.19
CA GLN A 138 0.86 -1.76 -12.32
C GLN A 138 1.40 -1.06 -13.57
N ARG A 139 2.61 -0.48 -13.54
CA ARG A 139 3.19 0.16 -14.73
C ARG A 139 3.39 -0.82 -15.87
N SER A 140 3.44 -0.30 -17.10
CA SER A 140 3.85 -1.13 -18.23
C SER A 140 5.29 -1.62 -18.01
N PRO A 141 5.59 -2.91 -18.22
CA PRO A 141 6.96 -3.43 -18.12
C PRO A 141 7.94 -2.79 -19.11
N THR A 142 7.42 -2.20 -20.20
CA THR A 142 8.22 -1.53 -21.25
C THR A 142 8.39 -0.03 -21.02
N GLU A 143 7.73 0.54 -20.01
CA GLU A 143 7.81 1.97 -19.71
C GLU A 143 9.12 2.32 -19.01
N THR A 144 9.88 3.26 -19.57
CA THR A 144 11.10 3.77 -18.95
C THR A 144 10.78 4.91 -18.00
N VAL A 145 11.18 4.76 -16.74
CA VAL A 145 10.98 5.76 -15.69
C VAL A 145 12.32 6.20 -15.09
N PRO A 146 12.44 7.43 -14.54
CA PRO A 146 13.70 7.92 -13.98
C PRO A 146 14.24 7.08 -12.82
N HIS A 147 13.35 6.52 -12.00
CA HIS A 147 13.70 5.76 -10.80
C HIS A 147 12.95 4.41 -10.80
N PRO A 148 13.42 3.42 -11.57
CA PRO A 148 12.75 2.13 -11.65
C PRO A 148 12.96 1.32 -10.36
N ILE A 149 11.90 0.65 -9.91
CA ILE A 149 11.96 -0.33 -8.83
C ILE A 149 12.15 -1.71 -9.46
N ARG A 150 12.94 -2.57 -8.81
CA ARG A 150 13.18 -3.93 -9.31
C ARG A 150 11.85 -4.68 -9.38
N GLY A 151 11.52 -5.26 -10.53
CA GLY A 151 10.24 -5.94 -10.75
C GLY A 151 9.08 -4.99 -11.09
N GLN A 152 9.35 -3.80 -11.62
CA GLN A 152 8.31 -2.91 -12.15
C GLN A 152 7.36 -3.66 -13.10
N GLY A 153 6.07 -3.42 -12.96
CA GLY A 153 5.03 -4.10 -13.75
C GLY A 153 4.71 -5.51 -13.28
N ALA A 154 5.17 -5.94 -12.10
CA ALA A 154 4.90 -7.28 -11.54
C ALA A 154 3.41 -7.65 -11.42
N SER A 155 2.50 -6.67 -11.38
CA SER A 155 1.04 -6.88 -11.37
C SER A 155 0.36 -6.47 -12.68
N HIS A 156 1.10 -5.96 -13.66
CA HIS A 156 0.54 -5.44 -14.90
C HIS A 156 -0.07 -6.57 -15.74
N THR A 157 -1.38 -6.49 -15.95
CA THR A 157 -2.09 -7.38 -16.88
C THR A 157 -2.89 -6.57 -17.90
N PHE A 158 -2.79 -6.97 -19.17
CA PHE A 158 -3.50 -6.30 -20.27
C PHE A 158 -5.02 -6.32 -20.06
N GLY A 159 -5.56 -7.43 -19.56
CA GLY A 159 -6.99 -7.58 -19.27
C GLY A 159 -7.48 -6.59 -18.22
N GLU A 160 -6.75 -6.42 -17.12
CA GLU A 160 -7.09 -5.43 -16.09
C GLU A 160 -6.97 -3.99 -16.61
N GLN A 161 -5.91 -3.68 -17.37
CA GLN A 161 -5.73 -2.36 -17.97
C GLN A 161 -6.91 -2.01 -18.89
N MET A 162 -7.34 -2.95 -19.74
CA MET A 162 -8.49 -2.76 -20.62
C MET A 162 -9.81 -2.65 -19.84
N ALA A 163 -9.97 -3.41 -18.76
CA ALA A 163 -11.12 -3.30 -17.88
C ALA A 163 -11.22 -1.90 -17.24
N TRP A 164 -10.11 -1.36 -16.71
CA TRP A 164 -10.09 -0.01 -16.14
C TRP A 164 -10.30 1.09 -17.17
N ARG A 165 -9.74 0.95 -18.39
CA ARG A 165 -10.00 1.89 -19.49
C ARG A 165 -11.48 1.90 -19.88
N THR A 166 -12.09 0.71 -19.96
CA THR A 166 -13.52 0.56 -20.26
C THR A 166 -14.38 1.17 -19.14
N PHE A 167 -14.04 0.89 -17.88
CA PHE A 167 -14.71 1.49 -16.72
C PHE A 167 -14.62 3.02 -16.77
N ASN A 168 -13.43 3.58 -16.94
CA ASN A 168 -13.26 5.03 -17.03
C ASN A 168 -14.08 5.63 -18.19
N GLY A 169 -14.08 5.01 -19.38
CA GLY A 169 -14.89 5.46 -20.51
C GLY A 169 -16.41 5.43 -20.26
N ILE A 170 -16.90 4.42 -19.56
CA ILE A 170 -18.32 4.29 -19.20
C ILE A 170 -18.73 5.34 -18.16
N PHE A 171 -17.93 5.52 -17.10
CA PHE A 171 -18.34 6.29 -15.92
C PHE A 171 -17.87 7.76 -15.93
N SER A 172 -16.97 8.16 -16.84
CA SER A 172 -16.52 9.57 -16.96
C SER A 172 -17.51 10.48 -17.68
N GLY A 173 -18.43 9.94 -18.47
CA GLY A 173 -19.36 10.71 -19.29
C GLY A 173 -20.83 10.45 -18.95
N SER A 174 -21.65 11.50 -18.86
CA SER A 174 -23.08 11.35 -18.56
C SER A 174 -23.84 10.58 -19.65
N LYS A 175 -23.50 10.79 -20.93
CA LYS A 175 -24.13 10.10 -22.07
C LYS A 175 -23.75 8.62 -22.12
N THR A 176 -22.46 8.31 -21.98
CA THR A 176 -21.95 6.92 -21.98
C THR A 176 -22.49 6.14 -20.79
N TYR A 177 -22.51 6.76 -19.61
CA TYR A 177 -23.09 6.18 -18.41
C TYR A 177 -24.60 5.88 -18.57
N ARG A 178 -25.39 6.81 -19.14
CA ARG A 178 -26.82 6.59 -19.40
C ARG A 178 -27.07 5.50 -20.42
N ALA A 179 -26.28 5.46 -21.50
CA ALA A 179 -26.36 4.41 -22.52
C ALA A 179 -26.03 3.04 -21.92
N PHE A 180 -24.98 2.95 -21.11
CA PHE A 180 -24.63 1.74 -20.38
C PHE A 180 -25.73 1.32 -19.41
N GLY A 181 -26.28 2.25 -18.62
CA GLY A 181 -27.39 1.97 -17.71
C GLY A 181 -28.64 1.45 -18.42
N TRP A 182 -29.00 2.04 -19.56
CA TRP A 182 -30.09 1.54 -20.41
C TRP A 182 -29.81 0.13 -20.93
N ALA A 183 -28.61 -0.13 -21.46
CA ALA A 183 -28.24 -1.45 -21.97
C ALA A 183 -28.22 -2.50 -20.83
N ALA A 184 -27.64 -2.17 -19.68
CA ALA A 184 -27.55 -3.05 -18.53
C ALA A 184 -28.93 -3.43 -17.97
N THR A 185 -29.89 -2.50 -17.96
CA THR A 185 -31.25 -2.77 -17.48
C THR A 185 -32.08 -3.56 -18.50
N LYS A 186 -32.02 -3.21 -19.79
CA LYS A 186 -32.74 -3.91 -20.87
C LYS A 186 -32.24 -5.34 -21.10
N PHE A 187 -30.92 -5.53 -21.10
CA PHE A 187 -30.29 -6.82 -21.34
C PHE A 187 -29.94 -7.58 -20.04
N ARG A 188 -30.54 -7.22 -18.89
CA ARG A 188 -30.26 -7.85 -17.58
C ARG A 188 -30.44 -9.37 -17.54
N ASN A 189 -31.23 -9.94 -18.45
CA ASN A 189 -31.45 -11.39 -18.51
C ASN A 189 -30.28 -12.13 -19.18
N LEU A 190 -29.42 -11.43 -19.92
CA LEU A 190 -28.20 -11.95 -20.51
C LEU A 190 -27.00 -11.87 -19.55
N THR A 191 -27.19 -11.35 -18.34
CA THR A 191 -26.11 -11.27 -17.35
C THR A 191 -25.60 -12.68 -16.99
N PRO A 192 -24.29 -12.95 -17.13
CA PRO A 192 -23.72 -14.26 -16.85
C PRO A 192 -24.03 -14.73 -15.42
N ARG A 193 -24.45 -15.99 -15.29
CA ARG A 193 -24.69 -16.62 -13.98
C ARG A 193 -23.39 -16.89 -13.21
N LYS A 194 -22.27 -17.09 -13.91
CA LYS A 194 -20.92 -17.23 -13.34
C LYS A 194 -20.18 -15.91 -13.55
N GLN A 195 -19.76 -15.25 -12.47
CA GLN A 195 -19.11 -13.94 -12.50
C GLN A 195 -17.74 -14.02 -11.82
N LEU A 196 -16.87 -14.87 -12.39
CA LEU A 196 -15.52 -15.12 -11.87
C LEU A 196 -15.55 -15.53 -10.39
N GLY A 197 -14.56 -15.06 -9.60
CA GLY A 197 -14.44 -15.36 -8.18
C GLY A 197 -15.62 -14.88 -7.31
N TRP A 198 -16.42 -13.91 -7.79
CA TRP A 198 -17.56 -13.39 -7.03
C TRP A 198 -18.58 -14.51 -6.72
N THR A 199 -18.94 -15.28 -7.74
CA THR A 199 -19.98 -16.33 -7.63
C THR A 199 -19.53 -17.58 -6.89
N GLN A 200 -18.28 -17.63 -6.42
CA GLN A 200 -17.81 -18.71 -5.54
C GLN A 200 -18.45 -18.61 -4.15
N ASN A 201 -18.61 -17.38 -3.64
CA ASN A 201 -19.09 -17.13 -2.27
C ASN A 201 -20.26 -16.15 -2.21
N ARG A 202 -20.72 -15.59 -3.34
CA ARG A 202 -21.75 -14.54 -3.39
C ARG A 202 -22.78 -14.80 -4.48
N VAL A 203 -23.98 -14.26 -4.28
CA VAL A 203 -25.07 -14.33 -5.26
C VAL A 203 -24.67 -13.56 -6.53
N PRO A 204 -24.94 -14.09 -7.74
CA PRO A 204 -24.67 -13.38 -8.99
C PRO A 204 -25.34 -12.01 -9.01
N MET A 205 -24.58 -10.97 -9.37
CA MET A 205 -25.12 -9.62 -9.51
C MET A 205 -25.99 -9.56 -10.76
N LYS A 206 -27.27 -9.20 -10.61
CA LYS A 206 -28.17 -8.95 -11.74
C LYS A 206 -28.56 -7.48 -11.74
N PRO A 207 -28.34 -6.73 -12.84
CA PRO A 207 -28.79 -5.35 -12.93
C PRO A 207 -30.26 -5.18 -12.58
N ALA A 208 -30.61 -4.06 -11.94
CA ALA A 208 -31.97 -3.69 -11.62
C ALA A 208 -32.84 -3.55 -12.89
N LYS A 209 -34.17 -3.55 -12.74
CA LYS A 209 -35.08 -3.34 -13.88
C LYS A 209 -35.10 -1.89 -14.38
N LYS A 210 -34.81 -0.94 -13.49
CA LYS A 210 -34.77 0.50 -13.75
C LYS A 210 -33.47 1.06 -13.20
N THR A 211 -32.94 2.06 -13.88
CA THR A 211 -31.80 2.84 -13.40
C THR A 211 -32.20 3.74 -12.24
N LEU A 212 -31.23 4.18 -11.43
CA LEU A 212 -31.49 5.13 -10.35
C LEU A 212 -32.11 6.44 -10.88
N HIS A 213 -31.74 6.88 -12.08
CA HIS A 213 -32.29 8.08 -12.71
C HIS A 213 -33.78 7.93 -13.04
N GLU A 214 -34.19 6.77 -13.57
CA GLU A 214 -35.59 6.47 -13.85
C GLU A 214 -36.41 6.38 -12.56
N LEU A 215 -35.87 5.71 -11.53
CA LEU A 215 -36.51 5.61 -10.22
C LEU A 215 -36.70 6.98 -9.57
N MET A 216 -35.71 7.85 -9.65
CA MET A 216 -35.80 9.21 -9.13
C MET A 216 -36.81 10.04 -9.94
N ALA A 217 -36.81 9.95 -11.27
CA ALA A 217 -37.77 10.67 -12.10
C ALA A 217 -39.23 10.23 -11.85
N GLU A 218 -39.47 8.94 -11.61
CA GLU A 218 -40.79 8.43 -11.20
C GLU A 218 -41.21 8.97 -9.84
N LYS A 219 -40.30 8.95 -8.86
CA LYS A 219 -40.56 9.47 -7.52
C LYS A 219 -40.88 10.96 -7.53
N MET A 220 -40.21 11.75 -8.36
CA MET A 220 -40.47 13.19 -8.49
C MET A 220 -41.84 13.44 -9.12
N ARG A 221 -42.20 12.73 -10.20
CA ARG A 221 -43.54 12.83 -10.80
C ARG A 221 -44.66 12.45 -9.83
N GLN A 222 -44.44 11.43 -8.99
CA GLN A 222 -45.41 11.03 -7.97
C GLN A 222 -45.60 12.10 -6.89
N LYS A 223 -44.53 12.82 -6.53
CA LYS A 223 -44.61 13.96 -5.60
C LYS A 223 -45.33 15.17 -6.18
N GLU A 224 -45.22 15.40 -7.48
CA GLU A 224 -45.93 16.50 -8.17
C GLU A 224 -47.43 16.22 -8.36
N GLN A 225 -47.83 14.95 -8.26
CA GLN A 225 -49.22 14.49 -8.41
C GLN A 225 -49.96 14.33 -7.06
N ALA A 226 -49.27 14.48 -5.93
CA ALA A 226 -49.80 14.37 -4.57
C ALA A 226 -49.91 15.75 -3.92
#